data_AF-G0L3M6-F1
#
_entry.id   AF-G0L3M6-F1
#
_cell.length_a   1.000
_cell.length_b   1.000
_cell.length_c   1.000
_cell.angle_alpha   90.00
_cell.angle_beta   90.00
_cell.angle_gamma   90.00
#
_symmetry.space_group_name_H-M   'P 1'
#
loop_
_entity.id
_entity.type
_entity.pdbx_description
1 polymer ?
#
loop_
_entity_poly.entity_id
_entity_poly.type
_entity_poly.pdbx_seq_one_letter_code
_entity_poly.pdbx_strand_id
1 'polypeptide(L)'
;MKNHLLLITACVCMYAGGVSAQEKPAEVTKYTVMERFEPELILSAKEREQLKEERIAEVKRRREILDTLSISERKRERLLQDLIKDPFSNRLSRTMAEIEFEDEE
;
A
#
# COMPACT_ATOMS: atom_id res chain seq x y z
N MET A 1 -40.81 -60.89 13.79
CA MET A 1 -40.82 -59.82 12.76
C MET A 1 -40.29 -58.48 13.30
N LYS A 2 -39.18 -58.47 14.06
CA LYS A 2 -38.59 -57.23 14.62
C LYS A 2 -37.20 -56.92 14.05
N ASN A 3 -36.74 -57.72 13.08
CA ASN A 3 -35.37 -57.67 12.55
C ASN A 3 -35.29 -56.97 11.19
N HIS A 4 -36.43 -56.74 10.51
CA HIS A 4 -36.48 -55.96 9.26
C HIS A 4 -36.52 -54.45 9.52
N LEU A 5 -37.03 -54.03 10.69
CA LEU A 5 -37.07 -52.62 11.07
C LEU A 5 -35.66 -52.05 11.34
N LEU A 6 -34.75 -52.87 11.88
CA LEU A 6 -33.36 -52.50 12.13
C LEU A 6 -32.52 -52.39 10.84
N LEU A 7 -32.88 -53.15 9.80
CA LEU A 7 -32.14 -53.15 8.53
C LEU A 7 -32.43 -51.90 7.68
N ILE A 8 -33.64 -51.36 7.78
CA ILE A 8 -34.04 -50.15 7.05
C ILE A 8 -33.41 -48.90 7.70
N THR A 9 -33.30 -48.87 9.03
CA THR A 9 -32.66 -47.75 9.75
C THR A 9 -31.15 -47.66 9.51
N ALA A 10 -30.46 -48.78 9.26
CA ALA A 10 -29.03 -48.76 8.93
C ALA A 10 -28.75 -48.18 7.52
N CYS A 11 -29.69 -48.32 6.59
CA CYS A 11 -29.51 -47.90 5.19
C CYS A 11 -29.71 -46.39 4.99
N VAL A 12 -30.52 -45.73 5.84
CA VAL A 12 -30.76 -44.28 5.75
C VAL A 12 -29.56 -43.47 6.30
N CYS A 13 -28.79 -44.03 7.23
CA CYS A 13 -27.61 -43.34 7.80
C CYS A 13 -26.41 -43.24 6.83
N MET A 14 -26.35 -44.06 5.78
CA MET A 14 -25.24 -44.02 4.81
C MET A 14 -25.40 -42.95 3.71
N TYR A 15 -26.58 -42.34 3.56
CA TYR A 15 -26.84 -41.35 2.50
C TYR A 15 -26.68 -39.87 2.94
N ALA A 16 -26.36 -39.61 4.20
CA ALA A 16 -26.11 -38.24 4.71
C ALA A 16 -24.61 -37.89 4.83
N GLY A 17 -23.73 -38.72 4.27
CA GLY A 17 -22.30 -38.44 4.17
C GLY A 17 -21.97 -37.65 2.91
N GLY A 18 -22.46 -36.41 2.80
CA GLY A 18 -21.97 -35.48 1.81
C GLY A 18 -20.51 -35.16 2.11
N VAL A 19 -19.57 -35.81 1.43
CA VAL A 19 -18.16 -35.40 1.40
C VAL A 19 -18.13 -34.03 0.73
N SER A 20 -18.17 -32.99 1.55
CA SER A 20 -17.83 -31.64 1.13
C SER A 20 -16.31 -31.62 1.00
N ALA A 21 -15.79 -31.97 -0.18
CA ALA A 21 -14.43 -31.59 -0.55
C ALA A 21 -14.39 -30.06 -0.53
N GLN A 22 -13.96 -29.47 0.58
CA GLN A 22 -13.65 -28.06 0.65
C GLN A 22 -12.43 -27.85 -0.25
N GLU A 23 -12.67 -27.47 -1.51
CA GLU A 23 -11.65 -26.88 -2.36
C GLU A 23 -11.13 -25.65 -1.62
N LYS A 24 -9.95 -25.77 -1.01
CA LYS A 24 -9.25 -24.61 -0.49
C LYS A 24 -9.00 -23.70 -1.68
N PRO A 25 -9.47 -22.44 -1.68
CA PRO A 25 -9.21 -21.54 -2.79
C PRO A 25 -7.69 -21.46 -2.96
N ALA A 26 -7.20 -21.81 -4.15
CA ALA A 26 -5.79 -21.71 -4.45
C ALA A 26 -5.40 -20.23 -4.31
N GLU A 27 -4.54 -19.92 -3.34
CA GLU A 27 -4.05 -18.58 -3.12
C GLU A 27 -3.10 -18.23 -4.26
N VAL A 28 -3.60 -17.48 -5.25
CA VAL A 28 -2.80 -17.06 -6.41
C VAL A 28 -1.98 -15.83 -6.01
N THR A 29 -0.72 -16.07 -5.68
CA THR A 29 0.26 -14.99 -5.46
C THR A 29 0.61 -14.35 -6.80
N LYS A 30 0.38 -13.04 -6.94
CA LYS A 30 0.71 -12.29 -8.15
C LYS A 30 2.16 -11.81 -8.07
N TYR A 31 2.97 -12.20 -9.04
CA TYR A 31 4.35 -11.76 -9.19
C TYR A 31 4.48 -10.76 -10.34
N THR A 32 5.27 -9.69 -10.17
CA THR A 32 5.61 -8.82 -11.29
C THR A 32 6.63 -9.49 -12.21
N VAL A 33 6.69 -9.09 -13.49
CA VAL A 33 7.64 -9.68 -14.45
C VAL A 33 9.10 -9.47 -14.01
N MET A 34 9.40 -8.36 -13.33
CA MET A 34 10.73 -8.03 -12.83
C MET A 34 11.22 -8.98 -11.73
N GLU A 35 10.33 -9.57 -10.94
CA GLU A 35 10.66 -10.53 -9.89
C GLU A 35 11.34 -11.79 -10.43
N ARG A 36 11.23 -12.06 -11.73
CA ARG A 36 11.90 -13.19 -12.40
C ARG A 36 13.37 -12.94 -12.67
N PHE A 37 13.79 -11.69 -12.76
CA PHE A 37 15.15 -11.32 -13.19
C PHE A 37 16.00 -10.85 -12.02
N GLU A 38 15.46 -10.01 -11.13
CA GLU A 38 16.20 -9.41 -10.01
C GLU A 38 15.33 -9.31 -8.75
N PRO A 39 14.97 -10.45 -8.11
CA PRO A 39 14.09 -10.46 -6.94
C PRO A 39 14.69 -9.73 -5.72
N GLU A 40 16.01 -9.70 -5.59
CA GLU A 40 16.72 -9.07 -4.46
C GLU A 40 16.61 -7.54 -4.44
N LEU A 41 16.34 -6.91 -5.59
CA LEU A 41 16.18 -5.46 -5.69
C LEU A 41 14.74 -5.00 -5.44
N ILE A 42 13.83 -5.93 -5.19
CA ILE A 42 12.41 -5.64 -5.08
C ILE A 42 12.05 -5.39 -3.63
N LEU A 43 11.63 -4.16 -3.37
CA LEU A 43 11.21 -3.72 -2.06
C LEU A 43 10.03 -4.54 -1.56
N SER A 44 10.12 -4.93 -0.29
CA SER A 44 9.03 -5.60 0.42
C SER A 44 7.78 -4.72 0.44
N ALA A 45 6.61 -5.34 0.69
CA ALA A 45 5.36 -4.58 0.81
C ALA A 45 5.43 -3.52 1.92
N LYS A 46 6.09 -3.85 3.03
CA LYS A 46 6.26 -2.96 4.18
C LYS A 46 7.16 -1.77 3.85
N GLU A 47 8.30 -1.99 3.20
CA GLU A 47 9.20 -0.90 2.79
C GLU A 47 8.49 0.03 1.80
N ARG A 48 7.70 -0.52 0.86
CA ARG A 48 6.91 0.30 -0.07
C ARG A 48 5.84 1.14 0.62
N GLU A 49 5.26 0.63 1.70
CA GLU A 49 4.31 1.37 2.53
C GLU A 49 5.01 2.51 3.28
N GLN A 50 6.13 2.21 3.93
CA GLN A 50 6.96 3.20 4.63
C GLN A 50 7.40 4.33 3.70
N LEU A 51 7.93 4.02 2.51
CA LEU A 51 8.33 5.04 1.53
C LEU A 51 7.17 5.92 1.06
N LYS A 52 5.94 5.39 1.02
CA LYS A 52 4.76 6.19 0.70
C LYS A 52 4.40 7.14 1.85
N GLU A 53 4.46 6.65 3.08
CA GLU A 53 4.22 7.47 4.28
C GLU A 53 5.26 8.59 4.40
N GLU A 54 6.54 8.28 4.22
CA GLU A 54 7.64 9.25 4.19
C GLU A 54 7.41 10.31 3.11
N ARG A 55 7.01 9.89 1.89
CA ARG A 55 6.67 10.82 0.82
C ARG A 55 5.52 11.76 1.22
N ILE A 56 4.46 11.24 1.84
CA ILE A 56 3.32 12.06 2.28
C ILE A 56 3.75 13.05 3.38
N ALA A 57 4.54 12.58 4.35
CA ALA A 57 5.05 13.41 5.42
C ALA A 57 5.93 14.56 4.90
N GLU A 58 6.84 14.26 3.96
CA GLU A 58 7.72 15.26 3.35
C GLU A 58 6.93 16.28 2.52
N VAL A 59 5.93 15.84 1.75
CA VAL A 59 5.04 16.76 1.00
C VAL A 59 4.29 17.68 1.96
N LYS A 60 3.78 17.15 3.06
CA LYS A 60 3.08 17.94 4.08
C LYS A 60 4.01 18.97 4.72
N ARG A 61 5.21 18.55 5.13
CA ARG A 61 6.24 19.43 5.70
C ARG A 61 6.60 20.56 4.73
N ARG A 62 6.86 20.25 3.46
CA ARG A 62 7.16 21.27 2.43
C ARG A 62 6.03 22.24 2.23
N ARG A 63 4.77 21.79 2.29
CA ARG A 63 3.61 22.66 2.21
C ARG A 63 3.57 23.65 3.37
N GLU A 64 3.79 23.18 4.59
CA GLU A 64 3.83 24.02 5.79
C GLU A 64 4.94 25.07 5.69
N ILE A 65 6.13 24.69 5.23
CA ILE A 65 7.24 25.62 4.95
C ILE A 65 6.84 26.65 3.89
N LEU A 66 6.26 26.21 2.78
CA LEU A 66 5.81 27.11 1.72
C LEU A 66 4.75 28.10 2.22
N ASP A 67 3.93 27.73 3.19
CA ASP A 67 2.90 28.58 3.80
C ASP A 67 3.51 29.65 4.74
N THR A 68 4.63 29.38 5.41
CA THR A 68 5.29 30.36 6.30
C THR A 68 6.23 31.34 5.58
N LEU A 69 6.67 31.02 4.35
CA LEU A 69 7.59 31.88 3.61
C LEU A 69 6.98 33.26 3.27
N SER A 70 7.81 34.30 3.40
CA SER A 70 7.52 35.70 3.03
C SER A 70 7.69 35.94 1.53
N ILE A 71 7.01 35.13 0.71
CA ILE A 71 7.02 35.22 -0.76
C ILE A 71 5.73 35.83 -1.30
N SER A 72 5.78 36.33 -2.54
CA SER A 72 4.58 36.79 -3.23
C SER A 72 3.59 35.65 -3.46
N GLU A 73 2.31 35.95 -3.39
CA GLU A 73 1.24 34.94 -3.47
C GLU A 73 1.28 34.16 -4.79
N ARG A 74 1.56 34.85 -5.90
CA ARG A 74 1.77 34.22 -7.20
C ARG A 74 2.92 33.22 -7.20
N LYS A 75 4.00 33.49 -6.45
CA LYS A 75 5.13 32.56 -6.31
C LYS A 75 4.72 31.36 -5.46
N ARG A 76 4.02 31.60 -4.34
CA ARG A 76 3.48 30.55 -3.46
C ARG A 76 2.60 29.56 -4.23
N GLU A 77 1.63 30.07 -4.98
CA GLU A 77 0.72 29.23 -5.77
C GLU A 77 1.46 28.36 -6.79
N ARG A 78 2.46 28.92 -7.49
CA ARG A 78 3.29 28.16 -8.43
C ARG A 78 4.12 27.07 -7.77
N LEU A 79 4.61 27.30 -6.56
CA LEU A 79 5.38 26.32 -5.80
C LEU A 79 4.48 25.23 -5.23
N LEU A 80 3.27 25.57 -4.79
CA LEU A 80 2.25 24.59 -4.37
C LEU A 80 1.81 23.70 -5.55
N GLN A 81 1.62 24.28 -6.74
CA GLN A 81 1.33 23.51 -7.95
C GLN A 81 2.48 22.55 -8.30
N ASP A 82 3.73 22.97 -8.16
CA ASP A 82 4.87 22.08 -8.32
C ASP A 82 4.86 20.98 -7.28
N LEU A 83 4.69 21.31 -6.00
CA LEU A 83 4.69 20.34 -4.91
C LEU A 83 3.68 19.20 -5.14
N ILE A 84 2.52 19.50 -5.73
CA ILE A 84 1.48 18.52 -6.06
C ILE A 84 1.87 17.68 -7.29
N LYS A 85 2.42 18.29 -8.35
CA LYS A 85 2.71 17.62 -9.62
C LYS A 85 4.05 16.88 -9.62
N ASP A 86 5.08 17.57 -9.17
CA ASP A 86 6.47 17.14 -9.10
C ASP A 86 7.12 17.72 -7.83
N PRO A 87 7.10 16.98 -6.71
CA PRO A 87 7.63 17.46 -5.43
C PRO A 87 9.13 17.71 -5.45
N PHE A 88 9.86 17.29 -6.49
CA PHE A 88 11.30 17.52 -6.65
C PHE A 88 11.63 18.43 -7.83
N SER A 89 10.66 19.21 -8.31
CA SER A 89 10.88 20.15 -9.40
C SER A 89 12.09 21.04 -9.11
N ASN A 90 12.86 21.38 -10.14
CA ASN A 90 14.08 22.18 -9.96
C ASN A 90 13.77 23.53 -9.27
N ARG A 91 12.64 24.16 -9.65
CA ARG A 91 12.17 25.41 -9.05
C ARG A 91 11.88 25.25 -7.56
N LEU A 92 11.14 24.22 -7.17
CA LEU A 92 10.79 23.96 -5.78
C LEU A 92 12.04 23.60 -4.96
N SER A 93 12.85 22.67 -5.45
CA SER A 93 14.07 22.21 -4.80
C SER A 93 15.04 23.36 -4.55
N ARG A 94 15.23 24.25 -5.53
CA ARG A 94 16.05 25.46 -5.36
C ARG A 94 15.49 26.38 -4.29
N THR A 95 14.18 26.64 -4.30
CA THR A 95 13.58 27.50 -3.27
C THR A 95 13.64 26.91 -1.88
N MET A 96 13.61 25.57 -1.73
CA MET A 96 13.77 24.91 -0.44
C MET A 96 15.23 24.95 0.06
N ALA A 97 16.20 24.85 -0.85
CA ALA A 97 17.63 24.92 -0.51
C ALA A 97 18.10 26.33 -0.13
N GLU A 98 17.44 27.37 -0.65
CA GLU A 98 17.68 28.77 -0.27
C GLU A 98 17.15 29.11 1.14
N ILE A 99 16.40 28.21 1.78
CA ILE A 99 15.91 28.41 3.15
C ILE A 99 17.05 28.04 4.09
N GLU A 100 17.75 29.04 4.59
CA GLU A 100 18.67 28.89 5.72
C GLU A 100 17.82 28.56 6.96
N PHE A 101 17.98 27.34 7.48
CA PHE A 101 17.51 27.02 8.82
C PHE A 101 18.70 27.28 9.75
N GLU A 102 18.51 28.09 10.78
CA GLU A 102 19.47 28.17 11.87
C GLU A 102 19.47 26.78 12.54
N ASP A 103 20.52 26.02 12.35
CA ASP A 103 20.73 24.78 13.09
C ASP A 103 20.94 25.19 14.56
N GLU A 104 19.95 24.93 15.42
CA GLU A 104 20.09 25.07 16.87
C GLU A 104 21.17 24.07 17.32
N GLU A 105 22.36 24.57 17.66
CA GLU A 105 23.42 23.83 18.37
C GLU A 105 22.94 23.31 19.74
#